data_AF-A0A0W8I8X1-F1
#
_entry.id   AF-A0A0W8I8X1-F1
#
_cell.length_a   1.000
_cell.length_b   1.000
_cell.length_c   1.000
_cell.angle_alpha   90.00
_cell.angle_beta   90.00
_cell.angle_gamma   90.00
#
_symmetry.space_group_name_H-M   'P 1'
#
loop_
_entity.id
_entity.type
_entity.pdbx_description
1 polymer ?
#
loop_
_entity_poly.entity_id
_entity_poly.type
_entity_poly.pdbx_seq_one_letter_code
_entity_poly.pdbx_strand_id
1 'polypeptide(L)'
;MALLRLSATEIHAVDQADPATGAHVMARGIVGSRTEAATIASPLHKEIYVLETGECLTDAGLRLGVHPVRVEDGNIVVGLSAA
;
A
#
# COMPACT_ATOMS: atom_id res chain seq x y z
N MET A 1 6.67 -5.75 4.44
CA MET A 1 5.24 -5.42 4.45
C MET A 1 5.00 -4.13 5.22
N ALA A 2 4.11 -3.28 4.73
CA ALA A 2 3.55 -2.10 5.38
C ALA A 2 2.06 -2.34 5.65
N LEU A 3 1.58 -2.03 6.86
CA LEU A 3 0.17 -2.05 7.21
C LEU A 3 -0.34 -0.63 7.33
N LEU A 4 -1.43 -0.32 6.63
CA LEU A 4 -2.05 0.99 6.61
C LEU A 4 -3.49 0.87 7.09
N ARG A 5 -3.80 1.58 8.17
CA ARG A 5 -5.16 1.67 8.71
C ARG A 5 -5.72 3.05 8.40
N LEU A 6 -6.68 3.10 7.48
CA LEU A 6 -7.33 4.35 7.03
C LEU A 6 -8.55 4.68 7.89
N SER A 7 -9.26 3.66 8.36
CA SER A 7 -10.38 3.77 9.29
C SER A 7 -10.45 2.55 10.21
N ALA A 8 -11.51 2.42 11.01
CA ALA A 8 -11.69 1.24 11.87
C ALA A 8 -11.85 -0.07 11.07
N THR A 9 -12.35 0.00 9.84
CA THR A 9 -12.66 -1.16 8.99
C THR A 9 -11.84 -1.20 7.70
N GLU A 10 -11.15 -0.12 7.36
CA GLU A 10 -10.34 -0.03 6.15
C GLU A 10 -8.87 -0.21 6.47
N ILE A 11 -8.36 -1.41 6.14
CA ILE A 11 -6.97 -1.81 6.36
C ILE A 11 -6.42 -2.34 5.05
N HIS A 12 -5.26 -1.83 4.67
CA HIS A 12 -4.51 -2.25 3.49
C HIS A 12 -3.14 -2.80 3.92
N ALA A 13 -2.67 -3.82 3.21
CA ALA A 13 -1.32 -4.37 3.38
C ALA A 13 -0.60 -4.32 2.04
N VAL A 14 0.59 -3.75 2.04
CA VAL A 14 1.41 -3.59 0.84
C VAL A 14 2.86 -3.96 1.11
N ASP A 15 3.68 -4.05 0.08
CA ASP A 15 5.12 -4.20 0.25
C ASP A 15 5.72 -3.00 0.98
N GLN A 16 6.72 -3.28 1.83
CA GLN A 16 7.44 -2.20 2.51
C GLN A 16 8.48 -1.56 1.59
N ALA A 17 8.99 -2.34 0.64
CA ALA A 17 9.92 -1.87 -0.37
C ALA A 17 9.19 -0.98 -1.36
N ASP A 18 9.71 0.22 -1.58
CA ASP A 18 9.27 1.12 -2.65
C ASP A 18 9.66 0.52 -4.01
N PRO A 19 8.72 0.33 -4.95
CA PRO A 19 9.00 -0.22 -6.28
C PRO A 19 10.07 0.55 -7.07
N ALA A 20 10.19 1.85 -6.87
CA ALA A 20 11.14 2.69 -7.61
C ALA A 20 12.58 2.54 -7.11
N THR A 21 12.76 2.28 -5.81
CA THR A 21 14.09 2.37 -5.15
C THR A 21 14.52 1.11 -4.42
N GLY A 22 13.60 0.17 -4.16
CA GLY A 22 13.80 -0.97 -3.28
C GLY A 22 13.91 -0.60 -1.80
N ALA A 23 13.87 0.68 -1.43
CA ALA A 23 14.01 1.11 -0.05
C ALA A 23 12.78 0.74 0.79
N HIS A 24 13.01 0.24 2.00
CA HIS A 24 11.94 -0.22 2.90
C HIS A 24 11.24 0.94 3.64
N VAL A 25 10.49 1.77 2.90
CA VAL A 25 9.97 3.05 3.39
C VAL A 25 8.44 3.22 3.30
N MET A 26 7.71 2.32 2.63
CA MET A 26 6.30 2.57 2.28
C MET A 26 5.38 2.82 3.49
N ALA A 27 5.59 2.17 4.63
CA ALA A 27 4.83 2.45 5.87
C ALA A 27 4.95 3.89 6.39
N ARG A 28 5.89 4.68 5.86
CA ARG A 28 6.09 6.11 6.20
C ARG A 28 5.49 7.05 5.16
N GLY A 29 4.83 6.50 4.14
CA GLY A 29 4.17 7.26 3.09
C GLY A 29 3.00 8.08 3.61
N ILE A 30 2.66 9.14 2.89
CA ILE A 30 1.47 9.94 3.19
C ILE A 30 0.29 9.27 2.50
N VAL A 31 -0.72 8.89 3.28
CA VAL A 31 -1.99 8.39 2.76
C VAL A 31 -2.84 9.54 2.29
N GLY A 32 -3.54 9.36 1.18
CA GLY A 32 -4.52 10.30 0.67
C GLY A 32 -5.56 9.59 -0.18
N SER A 33 -6.34 10.36 -0.93
CA SER A 33 -7.29 9.84 -1.91
C SER A 33 -7.09 10.51 -3.26
N ARG A 34 -7.36 9.75 -4.32
CA ARG A 34 -7.57 10.27 -5.68
C ARG A 34 -8.95 9.81 -6.11
N THR A 35 -9.84 10.76 -6.38
CA THR A 35 -11.28 10.52 -6.54
C THR A 35 -11.81 9.68 -5.36
N GLU A 36 -12.16 8.43 -5.60
CA GLU A 36 -12.69 7.49 -4.60
C GLU A 36 -11.64 6.47 -4.12
N ALA A 37 -10.47 6.42 -4.78
CA ALA A 37 -9.44 5.41 -4.49
C ALA A 37 -8.49 5.88 -3.37
N ALA A 38 -8.30 5.01 -2.38
CA ALA A 38 -7.29 5.16 -1.35
C ALA A 38 -5.88 5.06 -1.96
N THR A 39 -5.00 6.00 -1.60
CA THR A 39 -3.65 6.09 -2.18
C THR A 39 -2.58 6.29 -1.12
N ILE A 40 -1.33 5.97 -1.48
CA ILE A 40 -0.15 6.29 -0.70
C ILE A 40 0.92 6.92 -1.59
N ALA A 41 1.49 8.04 -1.15
CA ALA A 41 2.66 8.64 -1.79
C ALA A 41 3.95 8.07 -1.19
N SER A 42 4.88 7.59 -2.04
CA SER A 42 6.22 7.18 -1.58
C SER A 42 6.91 8.33 -0.82
N PRO A 43 7.58 8.08 0.31
CA PRO A 43 8.33 9.11 1.03
C PRO A 43 9.45 9.75 0.20
N LEU A 44 10.07 9.00 -0.71
CA LEU A 44 11.31 9.42 -1.39
C LEU A 44 11.01 10.26 -2.62
N HIS A 45 10.37 9.68 -3.63
CA HIS A 45 10.17 10.31 -4.94
C HIS A 45 8.71 10.66 -5.25
N LYS A 46 7.80 10.46 -4.27
CA LYS A 46 6.39 10.90 -4.30
C LYS A 46 5.52 10.24 -5.37
N GLU A 47 5.93 9.08 -5.89
CA GLU A 47 5.06 8.24 -6.69
C GLU A 47 3.80 7.89 -5.90
N ILE A 48 2.66 7.96 -6.56
CA ILE A 48 1.35 7.77 -5.91
C ILE A 48 0.82 6.41 -6.31
N TYR A 49 0.65 5.52 -5.32
CA TYR A 49 0.15 4.17 -5.54
C TYR A 49 -1.27 4.03 -5.00
N VAL A 50 -2.15 3.37 -5.76
CA VAL A 50 -3.48 2.96 -5.30
C VAL A 50 -3.31 1.78 -4.34
N LEU A 51 -3.84 1.90 -3.11
CA LEU A 51 -3.66 0.89 -2.06
C LEU A 51 -4.38 -0.43 -2.36
N GLU A 52 -5.51 -0.38 -3.08
CA GLU A 52 -6.30 -1.56 -3.43
C GLU A 52 -5.64 -2.40 -4.55
N THR A 53 -5.09 -1.75 -5.57
CA THR A 53 -4.61 -2.42 -6.80
C THR A 53 -3.09 -2.44 -6.95
N GLY A 54 -2.39 -1.59 -6.20
CA GLY A 54 -0.96 -1.35 -6.30
C GLY A 54 -0.54 -0.47 -7.49
N GLU A 55 -1.49 -0.04 -8.32
CA GLU A 55 -1.22 0.76 -9.51
C GLU A 55 -0.53 2.09 -9.16
N CYS A 56 0.55 2.41 -9.86
CA CYS A 56 1.20 3.71 -9.75
C CYS A 56 0.55 4.71 -10.71
N LEU A 57 -0.02 5.78 -10.17
CA LEU A 57 -0.73 6.82 -10.92
C LEU A 57 0.22 7.84 -11.56
N THR A 58 1.51 7.77 -11.25
CA THR A 58 2.54 8.70 -11.73
C THR A 58 3.51 8.07 -12.73
N ASP A 59 3.68 6.74 -12.69
CA ASP A 59 4.53 5.98 -13.61
C ASP A 59 3.94 4.59 -13.85
N ALA A 60 3.43 4.35 -15.06
CA ALA A 60 2.78 3.09 -15.43
C ALA A 60 3.73 1.87 -15.44
N GLY A 61 5.05 2.08 -15.37
CA GLY A 61 6.04 1.02 -15.25
C GLY A 61 6.22 0.48 -13.82
N LEU A 62 5.69 1.18 -12.81
CA LEU A 62 5.83 0.82 -11.41
C LEU A 62 4.54 0.23 -10.85
N ARG A 63 4.68 -0.74 -9.95
CA ARG A 63 3.55 -1.33 -9.23
C ARG A 63 3.96 -1.73 -7.83
N LEU A 64 3.15 -1.33 -6.85
CA LEU A 64 3.31 -1.70 -5.46
C LEU A 64 2.65 -3.06 -5.21
N GLY A 65 3.36 -4.00 -4.57
CA GLY A 65 2.76 -5.26 -4.18
C GLY A 65 1.67 -5.05 -3.13
N VAL A 66 0.50 -5.65 -3.36
CA VAL A 66 -0.65 -5.61 -2.44
C VAL A 66 -0.91 -7.01 -1.92
N HIS A 67 -1.23 -7.10 -0.63
CA HIS A 67 -1.52 -8.35 0.06
C HIS A 67 -2.98 -8.33 0.52
N PRO A 68 -3.75 -9.43 0.33
CA PRO A 68 -5.12 -9.50 0.81
C PRO A 68 -5.17 -9.44 2.33
N VAL A 69 -6.10 -8.64 2.87
CA VAL A 69 -6.27 -8.42 4.30
C VAL A 69 -7.70 -8.75 4.73
N ARG A 70 -7.85 -9.34 5.91
CA ARG A 70 -9.13 -9.44 6.62
C ARG A 70 -8.95 -9.15 8.10
N VAL A 71 -10.04 -8.76 8.76
CA VAL A 71 -10.08 -8.59 10.22
C VAL A 71 -10.91 -9.74 10.82
N GLU A 72 -10.31 -10.51 11.73
CA GLU A 72 -10.94 -11.64 12.41
C GLU A 72 -10.71 -11.53 13.92
N ASP A 73 -11.78 -11.43 14.70
CA ASP A 73 -11.72 -11.36 16.18
C ASP A 73 -10.72 -10.32 16.71
N GLY A 74 -10.66 -9.15 16.06
CA GLY A 74 -9.74 -8.06 16.41
C GLY A 74 -8.30 -8.23 15.90
N ASN A 75 -8.00 -9.32 15.21
CA ASN A 75 -6.71 -9.56 14.56
C ASN A 75 -6.74 -9.18 13.09
N ILE A 76 -5.64 -8.62 12.59
CA ILE A 76 -5.42 -8.37 11.16
C ILE A 76 -4.72 -9.60 10.59
N VAL A 77 -5.39 -10.31 9.69
CA VAL A 77 -4.84 -11.47 8.97
C VAL A 77 -4.45 -11.02 7.57
N VAL A 78 -3.19 -11.24 7.21
CA VAL A 78 -2.65 -10.91 5.89
C VAL A 78 -2.33 -12.19 5.14
N GLY A 79 -2.89 -12.34 3.93
CA GLY A 79 -2.52 -13.43 3.05
C GLY A 79 -1.15 -13.17 2.43
N LEU A 80 -0.24 -14.12 2.60
CA LEU A 80 1.06 -14.08 1.93
C LEU A 80 0.84 -14.49 0.47
N SER A 81 1.18 -13.64 -0.49
CA SER A 81 1.40 -14.12 -1.85
C SER A 81 2.72 -14.91 -1.86
N ALA A 82 2.70 -16.10 -2.45
CA ALA A 82 3.94 -16.82 -2.71
C ALA A 82 4.79 -16.00 -3.69
N ALA A 83 6.07 -15.84 -3.35
CA ALA A 83 7.06 -15.13 -4.16
C ALA A 83 7.30 -15.83 -5.51
#